data_AF-A0A7X6PG76-F1
#
_entry.id   AF-A0A7X6PG76-F1
#
_cell.length_a   1.000
_cell.length_b   1.000
_cell.length_c   1.000
_cell.angle_alpha   90.00
_cell.angle_beta   90.00
_cell.angle_gamma   90.00
#
_symmetry.space_group_name_H-M   'P 1'
#
loop_
_entity.id
_entity.type
_entity.pdbx_description
1 polymer ?
#
loop_
_entity_poly.entity_id
_entity_poly.type
_entity_poly.pdbx_seq_one_letter_code
_entity_poly.pdbx_strand_id
1 'polypeptide(L)'
;VTVTDKEVFEVTFDPGEGAGFMAPVTVISGEKYTLPEPEFTAPEEYKRFRFWKVGTMHYSAGAEVEITESIKITALWSYKAVEIRNAPTKVLPGQSYNLTIYMDNILQTGEKVKEEVDFSIDGSTATSSGTTVSENGYLTVAIDETADEFTLRASKKGTTNIYDQVTISVHHGDALIIKATDPTTSGEIEQALDEQGYYWNKATKTLEIKDLNINEMGYGIVFSGFGYSDTINLQLHGTNKINIASGGITQVKGVTYKTGNGGNLIIDGNGSLEIIMPDLGNTGTSYGIDLHSLTVKGKVKLKVICKKAFSAYGIKTQNDTIFEGNAKVEVESYGTVIGAFGNNGNIHIKENAEFKGIGSGIYPILNVAGGTDNGNIVFEKDTIVELIRINQPNSSGNPKFFDYNGVLTLASELELQGSESINGSSLVEAKLYGTDPNKTIVNDSDQDVFKYLLIEPLLTDEEKVERAKTKLDLGT
;
A
#
# COMPACT_ATOMS: atom_id res chain seq x y z
N VAL A 1 86.55 8.32 21.71
CA VAL A 1 85.10 8.04 21.49
C VAL A 1 84.81 8.41 20.05
N THR A 2 84.71 7.43 19.14
CA THR A 2 84.19 7.69 17.79
C THR A 2 82.69 7.93 17.95
N VAL A 3 82.25 9.18 17.77
CA VAL A 3 80.84 9.49 17.60
C VAL A 3 80.50 9.05 16.18
N THR A 4 79.84 7.90 16.05
CA THR A 4 79.24 7.50 14.79
C THR A 4 77.99 8.36 14.64
N ASP A 5 78.06 9.42 13.85
CA ASP A 5 76.85 10.12 13.42
C ASP A 5 75.99 9.10 12.66
N LYS A 6 74.88 8.69 13.26
CA LYS A 6 73.92 7.84 12.58
C LYS A 6 73.23 8.70 11.52
N GLU A 7 73.35 8.30 10.27
CA GLU A 7 72.69 8.95 9.16
C GLU A 7 71.16 8.87 9.35
N VAL A 8 70.47 9.97 9.07
CA VAL A 8 69.01 10.07 9.18
C VAL A 8 68.41 10.34 7.82
N PHE A 9 67.31 9.66 7.51
CA PHE A 9 66.60 9.76 6.25
C PHE A 9 65.19 10.26 6.44
N GLU A 10 64.71 11.03 5.48
CA GLU A 10 63.35 11.55 5.45
C GLU A 10 62.46 10.63 4.63
N VAL A 11 61.32 10.24 5.22
CA VAL A 11 60.27 9.49 4.53
C VAL A 11 59.09 10.44 4.31
N THR A 12 58.74 10.64 3.05
CA THR A 12 57.59 11.44 2.63
C THR A 12 56.49 10.55 2.06
N PHE A 13 55.24 10.96 2.23
CA PHE A 13 54.07 10.20 1.77
C PHE A 13 53.35 10.95 0.65
N ASP A 14 53.07 10.24 -0.44
CA ASP A 14 52.37 10.74 -1.62
C ASP A 14 50.99 10.06 -1.70
N PRO A 15 49.88 10.80 -1.79
CA PRO A 15 48.54 10.22 -1.86
C PRO A 15 48.29 9.45 -3.18
N GLY A 16 49.19 9.54 -4.16
CA GLY A 16 48.98 8.95 -5.47
C GLY A 16 47.82 9.62 -6.19
N GLU A 17 46.78 8.85 -6.54
CA GLU A 17 45.54 9.42 -7.09
C GLU A 17 44.66 10.09 -6.02
N GLY A 18 44.84 9.75 -4.74
CA GLY A 18 44.03 10.26 -3.64
C GLY A 18 44.33 11.71 -3.26
N ALA A 19 43.72 12.18 -2.18
CA ALA A 19 43.89 13.54 -1.66
C ALA A 19 44.21 13.55 -0.16
N GLY A 20 44.84 14.63 0.31
CA GLY A 20 45.20 14.81 1.71
C GLY A 20 46.70 15.00 1.92
N PHE A 21 47.11 15.09 3.20
CA PHE A 21 48.49 15.31 3.59
C PHE A 21 48.83 14.43 4.79
N MET A 22 50.00 13.80 4.74
CA MET A 22 50.62 13.10 5.85
C MET A 22 51.97 13.74 6.13
N ALA A 23 52.26 14.02 7.40
CA ALA A 23 53.52 14.65 7.78
C ALA A 23 54.72 13.74 7.45
N PRO A 24 55.83 14.30 6.94
CA PRO A 24 57.05 13.52 6.76
C PRO A 24 57.61 13.06 8.11
N VAL A 25 58.30 11.92 8.10
CA VAL A 25 58.96 11.36 9.29
C VAL A 25 60.44 11.16 9.04
N THR A 26 61.24 11.29 10.11
CA THR A 26 62.68 11.03 10.06
C THR A 26 62.98 9.68 10.67
N VAL A 27 63.73 8.85 9.95
CA VAL A 27 64.13 7.51 10.39
C VAL A 27 65.65 7.41 10.42
N ILE A 28 66.17 6.62 11.34
CA ILE A 28 67.60 6.38 11.46
C ILE A 28 68.00 5.29 10.46
N SER A 29 69.08 5.52 9.70
CA SER A 29 69.63 4.59 8.72
C SER A 29 69.86 3.20 9.32
N GLY A 30 69.39 2.16 8.63
CA GLY A 30 69.50 0.76 9.04
C GLY A 30 68.50 0.31 10.12
N GLU A 31 67.61 1.19 10.59
CA GLU A 31 66.46 0.79 11.41
C GLU A 31 65.26 0.43 10.53
N LYS A 32 64.48 -0.55 10.97
CA LYS A 32 63.25 -0.93 10.30
C LYS A 32 62.16 0.10 10.58
N TYR A 33 61.46 0.51 9.53
CA TYR A 33 60.32 1.41 9.61
C TYR A 33 59.02 0.65 9.31
N THR A 34 58.06 0.73 10.23
CA THR A 34 56.72 0.15 10.03
C THR A 34 55.86 1.13 9.24
N LEU A 35 55.32 0.70 8.10
CA LEU A 35 54.48 1.53 7.26
C LEU A 35 53.13 1.80 7.95
N PRO A 36 52.67 3.07 8.04
CA PRO A 36 51.41 3.41 8.70
C PRO A 36 50.19 3.04 7.86
N GLU A 37 49.01 3.04 8.47
CA GLU A 37 47.75 3.16 7.73
C GLU A 37 47.70 4.53 7.04
N PRO A 38 47.13 4.63 5.82
CA PRO A 38 47.05 5.91 5.12
C PRO A 38 46.05 6.85 5.79
N GLU A 39 46.42 8.12 5.94
CA GLU A 39 45.50 9.18 6.39
C GLU A 39 44.88 9.95 5.19
N PHE A 40 45.11 9.46 3.97
CA PHE A 40 44.60 10.07 2.74
C PHE A 40 43.13 9.72 2.47
N THR A 41 42.42 10.66 1.85
CA THR A 41 41.11 10.43 1.25
C THR A 41 41.28 9.73 -0.10
N ALA A 42 40.45 8.70 -0.36
CA ALA A 42 40.48 8.00 -1.64
C ALA A 42 40.18 8.95 -2.82
N PRO A 43 40.75 8.70 -4.01
CA PRO A 43 40.47 9.48 -5.23
C PRO A 43 38.99 9.51 -5.60
N GLU A 44 38.30 8.41 -5.34
CA GLU A 44 36.92 8.15 -5.70
C GLU A 44 36.27 7.30 -4.59
N GLU A 45 34.98 7.48 -4.35
CA GLU A 45 34.23 6.78 -3.29
C GLU A 45 34.26 5.23 -3.41
N TYR A 46 34.50 4.73 -4.62
CA TYR A 46 34.55 3.31 -4.95
C TYR A 46 35.98 2.73 -4.98
N LYS A 47 37.00 3.50 -4.58
CA LYS A 47 38.37 3.01 -4.41
C LYS A 47 38.73 2.91 -2.94
N ARG A 48 39.59 1.94 -2.60
CA ARG A 48 40.19 1.77 -1.26
C ARG A 48 41.70 1.70 -1.37
N PHE A 49 42.38 2.10 -0.29
CA PHE A 49 43.82 1.89 -0.19
C PHE A 49 44.13 0.40 -0.29
N ARG A 50 45.17 0.09 -1.05
CA ARG A 50 45.60 -1.29 -1.29
C ARG A 50 47.01 -1.53 -0.77
N PHE A 51 47.96 -0.73 -1.21
CA PHE A 51 49.38 -0.88 -0.87
C PHE A 51 50.10 0.46 -0.85
N TRP A 52 51.20 0.49 -0.13
CA TRP A 52 52.27 1.46 -0.32
C TRP A 52 53.22 0.99 -1.41
N LYS A 53 53.56 1.88 -2.34
CA LYS A 53 54.66 1.70 -3.28
C LYS A 53 55.92 2.30 -2.69
N VAL A 54 56.90 1.46 -2.42
CA VAL A 54 58.24 1.83 -1.95
C VAL A 54 59.22 1.44 -3.05
N GLY A 55 59.73 2.43 -3.78
CA GLY A 55 60.53 2.20 -4.98
C GLY A 55 59.73 1.44 -6.06
N THR A 56 60.13 0.19 -6.34
CA THR A 56 59.46 -0.70 -7.31
C THR A 56 58.60 -1.80 -6.66
N MET A 57 58.61 -1.89 -5.33
CA MET A 57 57.89 -2.92 -4.57
C MET A 57 56.61 -2.37 -3.94
N HIS A 58 55.68 -3.28 -3.63
CA HIS A 58 54.41 -2.97 -2.98
C HIS A 58 54.35 -3.63 -1.60
N TYR A 59 53.91 -2.87 -0.60
CA TYR A 59 53.84 -3.30 0.78
C TYR A 59 52.48 -2.93 1.38
N SER A 60 51.94 -3.80 2.24
CA SER A 60 50.74 -3.48 3.03
C SER A 60 51.07 -2.46 4.13
N ALA A 61 50.05 -1.77 4.65
CA ALA A 61 50.18 -1.09 5.93
C ALA A 61 50.57 -2.10 7.03
N GLY A 62 51.39 -1.67 7.98
CA GLY A 62 51.97 -2.50 9.03
C GLY A 62 53.20 -3.33 8.62
N ALA A 63 53.58 -3.34 7.34
CA ALA A 63 54.81 -4.00 6.90
C ALA A 63 56.06 -3.23 7.38
N GLU A 64 57.11 -3.96 7.76
CA GLU A 64 58.42 -3.38 8.07
C GLU A 64 59.28 -3.29 6.80
N VAL A 65 59.84 -2.11 6.54
CA VAL A 65 60.80 -1.87 5.45
C VAL A 65 62.08 -1.28 6.01
N GLU A 66 63.22 -1.62 5.40
CA GLU A 66 64.50 -0.99 5.73
C GLU A 66 64.66 0.29 4.89
N ILE A 67 64.95 1.40 5.54
CA ILE A 67 65.13 2.70 4.89
C ILE A 67 66.63 3.01 4.82
N THR A 68 67.20 2.90 3.62
CA THR A 68 68.63 3.12 3.35
C THR A 68 68.94 4.45 2.68
N GLU A 69 67.90 5.22 2.31
CA GLU A 69 67.99 6.57 1.76
C GLU A 69 66.65 7.31 1.97
N SER A 70 66.64 8.64 1.87
CA SER A 70 65.39 9.41 1.90
C SER A 70 64.49 9.00 0.73
N ILE A 71 63.23 8.67 1.02
CA ILE A 71 62.32 8.07 0.05
C ILE A 71 60.92 8.69 0.09
N LYS A 72 60.26 8.69 -1.06
CA LYS A 72 58.84 8.98 -1.19
C LYS A 72 58.05 7.69 -1.35
N ILE A 73 57.08 7.47 -0.47
CA ILE A 73 56.21 6.30 -0.46
C ILE A 73 54.84 6.71 -0.99
N THR A 74 54.34 6.02 -2.02
CA THR A 74 53.10 6.41 -2.72
C THR A 74 51.95 5.46 -2.41
N ALA A 75 50.78 6.01 -2.06
CA ALA A 75 49.57 5.23 -1.87
C ALA A 75 49.02 4.71 -3.21
N LEU A 76 48.74 3.40 -3.27
CA LEU A 76 48.09 2.76 -4.41
C LEU A 76 46.66 2.37 -4.05
N TRP A 77 45.75 2.72 -4.93
CA TRP A 77 44.30 2.54 -4.76
C TRP A 77 43.80 1.44 -5.68
N SER A 78 42.76 0.72 -5.26
CA SER A 78 42.03 -0.22 -6.11
C SER A 78 40.53 -0.09 -5.91
N TYR A 79 39.77 -0.39 -6.97
CA TYR A 79 38.31 -0.51 -6.89
C TYR A 79 37.89 -1.49 -5.79
N LYS A 80 36.75 -1.21 -5.16
CA LYS A 80 36.02 -2.16 -4.31
C LYS A 80 35.55 -3.31 -5.22
N ALA A 81 35.78 -4.56 -4.80
CA ALA A 81 35.50 -5.75 -5.64
C ALA A 81 34.00 -6.05 -5.81
N VAL A 82 33.17 -5.54 -4.91
CA VAL A 82 31.71 -5.69 -4.91
C VAL A 82 31.09 -4.39 -4.43
N GLU A 83 30.01 -3.95 -5.08
CA GLU A 83 29.25 -2.74 -4.72
C GLU A 83 27.74 -3.02 -4.81
N ILE A 84 26.99 -2.57 -3.81
CA ILE A 84 25.53 -2.63 -3.78
C ILE A 84 24.99 -1.32 -4.37
N ARG A 85 24.45 -1.36 -5.59
CA ARG A 85 23.82 -0.20 -6.25
C ARG A 85 22.31 -0.31 -6.30
N ASN A 86 21.67 0.85 -6.40
CA ASN A 86 20.21 0.98 -6.47
C ASN A 86 19.49 0.29 -5.31
N ALA A 87 20.14 0.20 -4.15
CA ALA A 87 19.46 -0.26 -2.95
C ALA A 87 18.31 0.73 -2.64
N PRO A 88 17.08 0.24 -2.42
CA PRO A 88 15.99 1.10 -2.01
C PRO A 88 16.35 1.77 -0.69
N THR A 89 16.30 3.10 -0.65
CA THR A 89 16.47 3.86 0.60
C THR A 89 15.32 3.62 1.59
N LYS A 90 14.18 3.13 1.08
CA LYS A 90 12.96 2.82 1.81
C LYS A 90 12.34 1.53 1.29
N VAL A 91 12.09 0.58 2.19
CA VAL A 91 11.42 -0.70 1.89
C VAL A 91 10.18 -0.87 2.77
N LEU A 92 9.26 -1.74 2.35
CA LEU A 92 8.03 -2.06 3.07
C LEU A 92 8.03 -3.56 3.45
N PRO A 93 7.57 -3.93 4.65
CA PRO A 93 7.34 -5.33 5.01
C PRO A 93 6.49 -6.09 3.99
N GLY A 94 6.83 -7.36 3.72
CA GLY A 94 6.13 -8.21 2.76
C GLY A 94 6.35 -7.89 1.28
N GLN A 95 7.24 -6.95 0.95
CA GLN A 95 7.64 -6.64 -0.42
C GLN A 95 9.02 -7.23 -0.76
N SER A 96 9.27 -7.35 -2.07
CA SER A 96 10.55 -7.79 -2.59
C SER A 96 11.14 -6.78 -3.57
N TYR A 97 12.47 -6.66 -3.55
CA TYR A 97 13.22 -5.65 -4.28
C TYR A 97 14.39 -6.30 -5.03
N ASN A 98 14.60 -5.85 -6.26
CA ASN A 98 15.77 -6.23 -7.04
C ASN A 98 16.89 -5.23 -6.77
N LEU A 99 17.98 -5.70 -6.17
CA LEU A 99 19.19 -4.90 -5.99
C LEU A 99 20.06 -5.02 -7.23
N THR A 100 20.75 -3.94 -7.61
CA THR A 100 21.76 -4.01 -8.67
C THR A 100 23.11 -4.25 -8.03
N ILE A 101 23.65 -5.47 -8.17
CA ILE A 101 24.94 -5.81 -7.58
C ILE A 101 26.00 -5.76 -8.67
N TYR A 102 26.96 -4.86 -8.50
CA TYR A 102 28.13 -4.81 -9.36
C TYR A 102 29.24 -5.66 -8.74
N MET A 103 29.69 -6.67 -9.49
CA MET A 103 30.83 -7.50 -9.15
C MET A 103 31.88 -7.30 -10.24
N ASP A 104 32.95 -6.57 -9.94
CA ASP A 104 34.05 -6.39 -10.88
C ASP A 104 35.03 -7.57 -10.71
N ASN A 105 34.96 -8.53 -11.64
CA ASN A 105 35.88 -9.67 -11.69
C ASN A 105 37.24 -9.25 -12.29
N ILE A 106 38.00 -8.38 -11.62
CA ILE A 106 39.30 -7.96 -12.16
C ILE A 106 40.41 -7.97 -11.09
N LEU A 107 41.35 -8.90 -11.24
CA LEU A 107 42.73 -8.74 -10.78
C LEU A 107 43.73 -8.98 -11.92
N GLN A 108 44.85 -8.25 -11.80
CA GLN A 108 45.92 -7.90 -12.76
C GLN A 108 46.59 -9.02 -13.60
N THR A 109 46.13 -10.27 -13.60
CA THR A 109 46.83 -11.39 -14.25
C THR A 109 46.04 -12.06 -15.39
N GLY A 110 44.84 -11.59 -15.72
CA GLY A 110 44.03 -12.17 -16.80
C GLY A 110 43.33 -13.49 -16.45
N GLU A 111 43.42 -13.94 -15.19
CA GLU A 111 42.69 -15.11 -14.70
C GLU A 111 41.44 -14.65 -13.92
N LYS A 112 40.25 -15.10 -14.36
CA LYS A 112 38.98 -14.83 -13.68
C LYS A 112 38.91 -15.64 -12.39
N VAL A 113 39.34 -15.06 -11.27
CA VAL A 113 38.96 -15.59 -9.96
C VAL A 113 37.60 -15.02 -9.63
N LYS A 114 36.57 -15.87 -9.62
CA LYS A 114 35.25 -15.52 -9.08
C LYS A 114 35.42 -15.40 -7.56
N GLU A 115 35.55 -14.18 -7.04
CA GLU A 115 35.42 -14.01 -5.59
C GLU A 115 33.98 -14.34 -5.22
N GLU A 116 33.79 -15.33 -4.34
CA GLU A 116 32.47 -15.69 -3.85
C GLU A 116 32.02 -14.69 -2.77
N VAL A 117 30.78 -14.22 -2.88
CA VAL A 117 30.17 -13.20 -2.02
C VAL A 117 29.09 -13.84 -1.18
N ASP A 118 29.10 -13.58 0.13
CA ASP A 118 28.00 -13.89 1.05
C ASP A 118 27.23 -12.59 1.33
N PHE A 119 25.90 -12.65 1.20
CA PHE A 119 25.02 -11.59 1.64
C PHE A 119 24.45 -11.88 3.02
N SER A 120 24.42 -10.87 3.88
CA SER A 120 23.80 -10.97 5.20
C SER A 120 22.98 -9.71 5.51
N ILE A 121 22.04 -9.85 6.44
CA ILE A 121 21.22 -8.75 6.95
C ILE A 121 21.40 -8.68 8.45
N ASP A 122 21.84 -7.52 8.93
CA ASP A 122 22.05 -7.22 10.35
C ASP A 122 21.11 -6.10 10.79
N GLY A 123 20.46 -6.20 11.96
CA GLY A 123 19.53 -5.18 12.48
C GLY A 123 19.85 -4.75 13.92
N SER A 124 19.53 -3.50 14.28
CA SER A 124 19.76 -2.95 15.62
C SER A 124 18.72 -3.42 16.66
N THR A 125 17.54 -3.88 16.20
CA THR A 125 16.49 -4.51 17.01
C THR A 125 15.76 -5.57 16.20
N ALA A 126 16.19 -6.83 16.35
CA ALA A 126 15.59 -8.09 15.87
C ALA A 126 15.00 -8.07 14.44
N THR A 127 15.86 -8.39 13.46
CA THR A 127 15.44 -8.77 12.12
C THR A 127 14.62 -10.04 12.17
N SER A 128 13.43 -9.98 11.58
CA SER A 128 12.56 -11.15 11.40
C SER A 128 13.30 -12.22 10.60
N SER A 129 13.11 -13.51 10.94
CA SER A 129 13.79 -14.61 10.23
C SER A 129 13.37 -14.73 8.75
N GLY A 130 12.32 -14.02 8.34
CA GLY A 130 11.84 -13.98 6.95
C GLY A 130 12.53 -12.91 6.09
N THR A 131 13.22 -11.94 6.69
CA THR A 131 13.91 -10.89 5.93
C THR A 131 15.22 -11.46 5.42
N THR A 132 15.29 -11.65 4.11
CA THR A 132 16.37 -12.40 3.46
C THR A 132 16.84 -11.71 2.19
N VAL A 133 18.07 -12.02 1.79
CA VAL A 133 18.64 -11.59 0.53
C VAL A 133 19.22 -12.82 -0.16
N SER A 134 18.85 -13.03 -1.42
CA SER A 134 19.38 -14.16 -2.20
C SER A 134 20.78 -13.86 -2.75
N GLU A 135 21.48 -14.91 -3.19
CA GLU A 135 22.81 -14.79 -3.85
C GLU A 135 22.79 -13.90 -5.10
N ASN A 136 21.61 -13.71 -5.72
CA ASN A 136 21.43 -12.85 -6.90
C ASN A 136 21.02 -11.42 -6.56
N GLY A 137 21.01 -11.03 -5.27
CA GLY A 137 20.61 -9.69 -4.85
C GLY A 137 19.09 -9.46 -4.81
N TYR A 138 18.31 -10.52 -4.65
CA TYR A 138 16.88 -10.38 -4.43
C TYR A 138 16.60 -10.21 -2.93
N LEU A 139 16.26 -9.00 -2.52
CA LEU A 139 15.88 -8.69 -1.15
C LEU A 139 14.40 -9.00 -0.95
N THR A 140 14.07 -9.80 0.05
CA THR A 140 12.71 -10.04 0.52
C THR A 140 12.61 -9.54 1.95
N VAL A 141 11.73 -8.57 2.18
CA VAL A 141 11.46 -8.07 3.53
C VAL A 141 10.33 -8.92 4.10
N ALA A 142 10.53 -9.51 5.28
CA ALA A 142 9.47 -10.29 5.89
C ALA A 142 8.26 -9.42 6.16
N ILE A 143 7.12 -10.10 6.26
CA ILE A 143 5.87 -9.51 6.64
C ILE A 143 5.86 -8.95 8.07
N ASP A 144 6.56 -9.64 8.97
CA ASP A 144 6.68 -9.37 10.39
C ASP A 144 7.99 -8.66 10.72
N GLU A 145 8.61 -8.02 9.73
CA GLU A 145 9.78 -7.18 9.99
C GLU A 145 9.36 -6.03 10.90
N THR A 146 10.11 -5.83 11.99
CA THR A 146 9.81 -4.80 13.01
C THR A 146 10.96 -3.84 13.23
N ALA A 147 12.13 -4.11 12.64
CA ALA A 147 13.28 -3.22 12.73
C ALA A 147 13.03 -1.97 11.88
N ASP A 148 13.12 -0.76 12.45
CA ASP A 148 12.96 0.52 11.70
C ASP A 148 14.00 0.67 10.57
N GLU A 149 15.13 -0.03 10.70
CA GLU A 149 16.18 -0.13 9.70
C GLU A 149 16.92 -1.46 9.83
N PHE A 150 17.49 -1.92 8.73
CA PHE A 150 18.49 -2.99 8.73
C PHE A 150 19.65 -2.65 7.80
N THR A 151 20.80 -3.26 8.05
CA THR A 151 21.99 -3.14 7.22
C THR A 151 22.14 -4.40 6.38
N LEU A 152 22.07 -4.23 5.07
CA LEU A 152 22.46 -5.26 4.11
C LEU A 152 23.97 -5.22 3.93
N ARG A 153 24.63 -6.37 4.01
CA ARG A 153 26.08 -6.52 3.85
C ARG A 153 26.42 -7.46 2.71
N ALA A 154 27.41 -7.08 1.92
CA ALA A 154 28.09 -7.95 0.98
C ALA A 154 29.50 -8.25 1.52
N SER A 155 29.81 -9.52 1.76
CA SER A 155 31.05 -9.95 2.39
C SER A 155 31.76 -11.03 1.60
N LYS A 156 33.07 -11.19 1.80
CA LYS A 156 33.81 -12.31 1.23
C LYS A 156 33.36 -13.61 1.88
N LYS A 157 32.94 -14.57 1.06
CA LYS A 157 32.33 -15.82 1.53
C LYS A 157 33.18 -16.55 2.56
N GLY A 158 32.54 -16.95 3.66
CA GLY A 158 33.18 -17.64 4.78
C GLY A 158 34.14 -16.77 5.61
N THR A 159 34.10 -15.43 5.48
CA THR A 159 34.93 -14.50 6.26
C THR A 159 34.12 -13.30 6.76
N THR A 160 34.70 -12.49 7.64
CA THR A 160 34.10 -11.24 8.14
C THR A 160 34.48 -10.00 7.31
N ASN A 161 35.15 -10.18 6.17
CA ASN A 161 35.61 -9.05 5.35
C ASN A 161 34.44 -8.49 4.52
N ILE A 162 33.96 -7.31 4.91
CA ILE A 162 32.88 -6.61 4.22
C ILE A 162 33.45 -5.92 2.96
N TYR A 163 32.83 -6.16 1.81
CA TYR A 163 33.11 -5.43 0.57
C TYR A 163 32.32 -4.12 0.53
N ASP A 164 31.04 -4.20 0.87
CA ASP A 164 30.12 -3.05 0.89
C ASP A 164 28.95 -3.31 1.84
N GLN A 165 28.32 -2.24 2.31
CA GLN A 165 27.11 -2.33 3.13
C GLN A 165 26.21 -1.13 2.91
N VAL A 166 24.90 -1.35 3.00
CA VAL A 166 23.90 -0.29 2.89
C VAL A 166 22.88 -0.41 4.02
N THR A 167 22.60 0.71 4.67
CA THR A 167 21.51 0.81 5.63
C THR A 167 20.23 1.14 4.88
N ILE A 168 19.19 0.34 5.11
CA ILE A 168 17.90 0.43 4.47
C ILE A 168 16.87 0.71 5.55
N SER A 169 16.14 1.81 5.42
CA SER A 169 15.02 2.12 6.31
C SER A 169 13.82 1.24 5.96
N VAL A 170 13.27 0.56 6.96
CA VAL A 170 12.02 -0.17 6.84
C VAL A 170 10.90 0.77 7.23
N HIS A 171 10.09 1.14 6.26
CA HIS A 171 8.84 1.78 6.57
C HIS A 171 7.82 0.69 6.88
N HIS A 172 7.59 0.53 8.18
CA HIS A 172 6.50 -0.27 8.74
C HIS A 172 5.18 0.42 8.49
N GLY A 173 4.84 0.59 7.20
CA GLY A 173 3.71 1.36 6.68
C GLY A 173 3.07 2.13 7.79
N ASP A 174 3.61 3.33 8.11
CA ASP A 174 2.88 4.24 8.95
C ASP A 174 1.58 4.38 8.19
N ALA A 175 0.54 3.64 8.61
CA ALA A 175 -0.79 3.88 8.10
C ALA A 175 -0.89 5.40 8.13
N LEU A 176 -1.47 6.01 7.10
CA LEU A 176 -1.90 7.38 7.27
C LEU A 176 -3.07 7.33 8.28
N ILE A 177 -2.73 7.04 9.54
CA ILE A 177 -3.49 7.29 10.73
C ILE A 177 -3.42 8.81 10.78
N ILE A 178 -4.28 9.44 9.99
CA ILE A 178 -4.72 10.79 10.31
C ILE A 178 -5.37 10.63 11.68
N LYS A 179 -4.56 10.76 12.74
CA LYS A 179 -4.98 10.69 14.13
C LYS A 179 -5.76 11.96 14.40
N ALA A 180 -6.96 12.00 13.85
CA ALA A 180 -8.05 12.74 14.45
C ALA A 180 -8.25 12.08 15.81
N THR A 181 -7.76 12.78 16.84
CA THR A 181 -7.93 12.41 18.23
C THR A 181 -8.73 13.52 18.89
N ASP A 182 -9.74 13.15 19.69
CA ASP A 182 -10.50 14.09 20.50
C ASP A 182 -9.55 14.84 21.44
N PRO A 183 -9.47 16.19 21.37
CA PRO A 183 -8.56 16.93 22.23
C PRO A 183 -9.11 17.01 23.65
N THR A 184 -8.55 16.22 24.57
CA THR A 184 -8.76 16.42 26.01
C THR A 184 -8.05 17.67 26.55
N THR A 185 -7.29 18.38 25.71
CA THR A 185 -6.62 19.63 26.06
C THR A 185 -6.81 20.70 24.97
N SER A 186 -7.33 21.86 25.40
CA SER A 186 -7.40 23.08 24.62
C SER A 186 -6.01 23.53 24.17
N GLY A 187 -5.80 23.71 22.87
CA GLY A 187 -4.57 24.22 22.28
C GLY A 187 -4.77 24.53 20.79
N GLU A 188 -4.18 25.65 20.36
CA GLU A 188 -4.54 26.49 19.21
C GLU A 188 -4.64 25.79 17.84
N ILE A 189 -5.57 26.33 17.04
CA ILE A 189 -5.81 26.02 15.63
C ILE A 189 -4.97 26.98 14.82
N GLU A 190 -4.05 26.49 13.99
CA GLU A 190 -3.56 27.21 12.81
C GLU A 190 -2.72 26.27 11.94
N GLN A 191 -3.25 25.85 10.78
CA GLN A 191 -2.44 25.50 9.60
C GLN A 191 -3.35 25.35 8.37
N ALA A 192 -2.89 25.85 7.22
CA ALA A 192 -3.48 25.56 5.92
C ALA A 192 -3.35 24.06 5.60
N LEU A 193 -4.05 23.56 4.56
CA LEU A 193 -3.77 22.24 3.97
C LEU A 193 -2.25 22.09 3.85
N ASP A 194 -1.68 21.09 4.51
CA ASP A 194 -0.24 20.85 4.50
C ASP A 194 0.22 20.41 3.10
N GLU A 195 1.54 20.33 2.88
CA GLU A 195 2.12 19.84 1.61
C GLU A 195 1.67 18.40 1.27
N GLN A 196 1.04 17.68 2.21
CA GLN A 196 0.58 16.31 2.08
C GLN A 196 -0.90 16.22 1.66
N GLY A 197 -1.64 17.34 1.65
CA GLY A 197 -2.98 17.43 1.09
C GLY A 197 -4.12 17.13 2.07
N TYR A 198 -3.90 17.22 3.39
CA TYR A 198 -4.98 17.08 4.38
C TYR A 198 -4.87 18.08 5.55
N TYR A 199 -5.96 18.21 6.31
CA TYR A 199 -6.06 19.11 7.46
C TYR A 199 -7.11 18.62 8.46
N TRP A 200 -6.77 18.53 9.75
CA TRP A 200 -7.71 18.16 10.82
C TRP A 200 -8.14 19.37 11.65
N ASN A 201 -9.38 19.82 11.46
CA ASN A 201 -10.03 20.82 12.30
C ASN A 201 -10.66 20.16 13.54
N LYS A 202 -9.95 20.29 14.67
CA LYS A 202 -10.40 19.78 15.96
C LYS A 202 -11.71 20.38 16.46
N ALA A 203 -11.92 21.69 16.26
CA ALA A 203 -13.10 22.39 16.78
C ALA A 203 -14.39 21.94 16.10
N THR A 204 -14.33 21.66 14.80
CA THR A 204 -15.48 21.18 14.03
C THR A 204 -15.48 19.67 13.83
N LYS A 205 -14.53 18.94 14.44
CA LYS A 205 -14.29 17.51 14.21
C LYS A 205 -14.28 17.17 12.70
N THR A 206 -13.62 18.01 11.91
CA THR A 206 -13.62 17.92 10.44
C THR A 206 -12.24 17.60 9.91
N LEU A 207 -12.13 16.52 9.15
CA LEU A 207 -10.96 16.18 8.35
C LEU A 207 -11.19 16.69 6.93
N GLU A 208 -10.43 17.69 6.49
CA GLU A 208 -10.40 18.14 5.10
C GLU A 208 -9.30 17.39 4.35
N ILE A 209 -9.62 16.82 3.18
CA ILE A 209 -8.62 16.22 2.29
C ILE A 209 -8.76 16.77 0.86
N LYS A 210 -7.63 17.00 0.20
CA LYS A 210 -7.54 17.54 -1.15
C LYS A 210 -6.40 16.88 -1.92
N ASP A 211 -6.74 16.27 -3.05
CA ASP A 211 -5.78 15.69 -4.00
C ASP A 211 -4.82 14.67 -3.34
N LEU A 212 -5.30 13.99 -2.30
CA LEU A 212 -4.54 13.06 -1.47
C LEU A 212 -4.39 11.70 -2.16
N ASN A 213 -3.17 11.18 -2.28
CA ASN A 213 -2.91 9.86 -2.87
C ASN A 213 -2.04 9.01 -1.93
N ILE A 214 -2.65 7.97 -1.36
CA ILE A 214 -2.07 7.12 -0.31
C ILE A 214 -1.85 5.72 -0.87
N ASN A 215 -0.69 5.13 -0.57
CA ASN A 215 -0.37 3.72 -0.86
C ASN A 215 0.21 3.09 0.40
N GLU A 216 -0.61 2.42 1.20
CA GLU A 216 -0.24 1.98 2.56
C GLU A 216 -0.63 0.53 2.84
N MET A 217 0.02 -0.07 3.83
CA MET A 217 -0.32 -1.43 4.29
C MET A 217 -1.33 -1.40 5.41
N GLY A 218 -2.29 -2.32 5.33
CA GLY A 218 -3.23 -2.62 6.39
C GLY A 218 -4.39 -1.63 6.55
N TYR A 219 -4.11 -0.40 6.96
CA TYR A 219 -5.15 0.59 7.27
C TYR A 219 -4.99 1.87 6.44
N GLY A 220 -6.11 2.42 5.98
CA GLY A 220 -6.16 3.76 5.39
C GLY A 220 -6.40 4.81 6.47
N ILE A 221 -7.54 5.50 6.42
CA ILE A 221 -7.90 6.53 7.41
C ILE A 221 -8.41 5.85 8.68
N VAL A 222 -7.81 6.19 9.82
CA VAL A 222 -8.18 5.63 11.13
C VAL A 222 -8.46 6.75 12.13
N PHE A 223 -9.72 6.88 12.54
CA PHE A 223 -10.14 7.79 13.60
C PHE A 223 -9.92 7.18 14.99
N SER A 224 -9.60 7.99 16.00
CA SER A 224 -9.28 7.48 17.35
C SER A 224 -9.77 8.41 18.46
N GLY A 225 -10.10 7.87 19.62
CA GLY A 225 -10.52 8.68 20.77
C GLY A 225 -11.95 9.24 20.69
N PHE A 226 -12.80 8.68 19.82
CA PHE A 226 -14.21 9.06 19.70
C PHE A 226 -15.11 7.91 20.15
N GLY A 227 -16.21 8.24 20.83
CA GLY A 227 -17.25 7.30 21.24
C GLY A 227 -18.33 7.09 20.16
N TYR A 228 -19.28 6.20 20.46
CA TYR A 228 -20.39 5.84 19.57
C TYR A 228 -21.29 7.00 19.14
N SER A 229 -21.47 7.98 20.03
CA SER A 229 -22.32 9.16 19.80
C SER A 229 -21.60 10.31 19.11
N ASP A 230 -20.28 10.23 18.96
CA ASP A 230 -19.52 11.28 18.30
C ASP A 230 -19.80 11.28 16.79
N THR A 231 -19.84 12.48 16.21
CA THR A 231 -19.94 12.67 14.77
C THR A 231 -18.69 13.35 14.27
N ILE A 232 -18.09 12.77 13.24
CA ILE A 232 -16.91 13.28 12.54
C ILE A 232 -17.29 13.63 11.12
N ASN A 233 -16.73 14.71 10.59
CA ASN A 233 -16.91 15.11 9.21
C ASN A 233 -15.63 14.81 8.42
N LEU A 234 -15.76 14.22 7.25
CA LEU A 234 -14.72 14.07 6.24
C LEU A 234 -15.12 14.91 5.02
N GLN A 235 -14.41 16.02 4.85
CA GLN A 235 -14.67 17.01 3.82
C GLN A 235 -13.73 16.75 2.63
N LEU A 236 -14.31 16.38 1.50
CA LEU A 236 -13.58 15.99 0.30
C LEU A 236 -13.47 17.13 -0.71
N HIS A 237 -12.25 17.38 -1.16
CA HIS A 237 -11.92 18.27 -2.27
C HIS A 237 -11.05 17.56 -3.30
N GLY A 238 -11.13 17.97 -4.57
CA GLY A 238 -10.27 17.41 -5.63
C GLY A 238 -10.46 15.91 -5.82
N THR A 239 -9.39 15.20 -6.17
CA THR A 239 -9.42 13.75 -6.41
C THR A 239 -8.52 13.00 -5.43
N ASN A 240 -9.13 12.24 -4.51
CA ASN A 240 -8.41 11.49 -3.47
C ASN A 240 -8.44 9.99 -3.75
N LYS A 241 -7.34 9.30 -3.43
CA LYS A 241 -7.17 7.86 -3.64
C LYS A 241 -6.44 7.22 -2.47
N ILE A 242 -6.94 6.08 -2.01
CA ILE A 242 -6.34 5.26 -0.96
C ILE A 242 -6.19 3.85 -1.49
N ASN A 243 -4.94 3.41 -1.69
CA ASN A 243 -4.62 2.04 -2.06
C ASN A 243 -4.08 1.31 -0.84
N ILE A 244 -4.82 0.30 -0.39
CA ILE A 244 -4.40 -0.56 0.72
C ILE A 244 -3.72 -1.80 0.15
N ALA A 245 -2.51 -2.06 0.62
CA ALA A 245 -1.77 -3.29 0.40
C ALA A 245 -1.98 -4.24 1.58
N SER A 246 -1.98 -5.56 1.31
CA SER A 246 -2.23 -6.54 2.37
C SER A 246 -1.09 -6.63 3.35
N GLY A 247 0.18 -6.49 2.90
CA GLY A 247 1.34 -6.76 3.73
C GLY A 247 1.18 -8.06 4.52
N GLY A 248 0.56 -9.06 3.89
CA GLY A 248 0.00 -10.32 4.43
C GLY A 248 -0.73 -10.29 5.78
N ILE A 249 -1.13 -9.12 6.30
CA ILE A 249 -2.00 -9.07 7.47
C ILE A 249 -3.37 -9.62 7.09
N THR A 250 -3.97 -10.37 8.02
CA THR A 250 -5.23 -11.06 7.78
C THR A 250 -6.44 -10.16 7.95
N GLN A 251 -6.27 -8.90 8.37
CA GLN A 251 -7.36 -7.93 8.44
C GLN A 251 -6.90 -6.57 7.95
N VAL A 252 -7.59 -6.03 6.93
CA VAL A 252 -7.30 -4.73 6.33
C VAL A 252 -8.55 -3.84 6.36
N LYS A 253 -8.37 -2.54 6.60
CA LYS A 253 -9.48 -1.57 6.65
C LYS A 253 -9.18 -0.26 5.92
N GLY A 254 -10.02 0.17 5.00
CA GLY A 254 -9.84 1.43 4.27
C GLY A 254 -10.11 2.65 5.14
N VAL A 255 -11.33 2.79 5.67
CA VAL A 255 -11.72 3.84 6.62
C VAL A 255 -12.34 3.20 7.86
N THR A 256 -11.81 3.52 9.04
CA THR A 256 -12.27 2.87 10.28
C THR A 256 -11.97 3.68 11.54
N TYR A 257 -12.29 3.12 12.70
CA TYR A 257 -11.84 3.57 14.01
C TYR A 257 -10.84 2.57 14.63
N LYS A 258 -9.87 3.09 15.40
CA LYS A 258 -8.77 2.32 16.01
C LYS A 258 -9.24 1.22 16.97
N THR A 259 -10.36 1.43 17.66
CA THR A 259 -10.98 0.47 18.58
C THR A 259 -12.44 0.31 18.21
N GLY A 260 -12.98 -0.91 18.35
CA GLY A 260 -14.27 -1.35 17.80
C GLY A 260 -15.41 -0.34 17.86
N ASN A 261 -16.26 -0.41 16.83
CA ASN A 261 -17.54 0.29 16.68
C ASN A 261 -17.50 1.80 16.97
N GLY A 262 -16.56 2.51 16.35
CA GLY A 262 -16.42 3.95 16.55
C GLY A 262 -17.51 4.78 15.87
N GLY A 263 -17.59 6.06 16.24
CA GLY A 263 -18.72 6.98 15.99
C GLY A 263 -19.17 7.19 14.54
N ASN A 264 -20.09 8.14 14.37
CA ASN A 264 -20.75 8.43 13.11
C ASN A 264 -19.82 9.21 12.18
N LEU A 265 -19.69 8.79 10.92
CA LEU A 265 -18.95 9.55 9.90
C LEU A 265 -19.90 10.19 8.90
N ILE A 266 -19.70 11.48 8.66
CA ILE A 266 -20.33 12.22 7.56
C ILE A 266 -19.26 12.51 6.52
N ILE A 267 -19.45 12.04 5.29
CA ILE A 267 -18.61 12.38 4.14
C ILE A 267 -19.37 13.41 3.30
N ASP A 268 -18.77 14.57 3.07
CA ASP A 268 -19.38 15.70 2.33
C ASP A 268 -18.35 16.43 1.45
N GLY A 269 -18.82 17.35 0.62
CA GLY A 269 -18.02 18.18 -0.26
C GLY A 269 -18.31 18.03 -1.74
N ASN A 270 -17.29 18.36 -2.53
CA ASN A 270 -17.35 18.39 -3.99
C ASN A 270 -16.24 17.57 -4.66
N GLY A 271 -15.40 16.90 -3.87
CA GLY A 271 -14.34 16.02 -4.34
C GLY A 271 -14.76 14.56 -4.50
N SER A 272 -13.77 13.72 -4.80
CA SER A 272 -13.92 12.27 -4.87
C SER A 272 -12.97 11.55 -3.92
N LEU A 273 -13.37 10.36 -3.48
CA LEU A 273 -12.53 9.42 -2.74
C LEU A 273 -12.66 8.02 -3.34
N GLU A 274 -11.55 7.47 -3.81
CA GLU A 274 -11.45 6.07 -4.25
C GLU A 274 -10.65 5.25 -3.22
N ILE A 275 -11.27 4.21 -2.67
CA ILE A 275 -10.64 3.26 -1.73
C ILE A 275 -10.47 1.92 -2.44
N ILE A 276 -9.23 1.45 -2.57
CA ILE A 276 -8.89 0.19 -3.20
C ILE A 276 -8.29 -0.74 -2.15
N MET A 277 -9.01 -1.82 -1.84
CA MET A 277 -8.54 -2.86 -0.92
C MET A 277 -7.79 -3.97 -1.67
N PRO A 278 -6.84 -4.66 -1.00
CA PRO A 278 -6.04 -5.70 -1.62
C PRO A 278 -6.84 -6.99 -1.82
N ASP A 279 -6.35 -7.87 -2.70
CA ASP A 279 -6.81 -9.25 -2.79
C ASP A 279 -6.12 -10.08 -1.70
N LEU A 280 -6.92 -10.67 -0.80
CA LEU A 280 -6.49 -11.56 0.27
C LEU A 280 -6.76 -13.04 -0.04
N GLY A 281 -7.26 -13.36 -1.24
CA GLY A 281 -7.61 -14.71 -1.64
C GLY A 281 -8.73 -15.32 -0.79
N ASN A 282 -8.55 -16.57 -0.35
CA ASN A 282 -9.54 -17.29 0.47
C ASN A 282 -9.28 -17.15 1.97
N THR A 283 -8.45 -16.19 2.40
CA THR A 283 -8.14 -15.93 3.80
C THR A 283 -8.44 -14.48 4.16
N GLY A 284 -8.34 -14.17 5.45
CA GLY A 284 -8.41 -12.81 5.96
C GLY A 284 -9.75 -12.09 5.81
N THR A 285 -9.76 -10.81 6.16
CA THR A 285 -10.95 -9.97 6.19
C THR A 285 -10.60 -8.59 5.63
N SER A 286 -11.43 -8.11 4.71
CA SER A 286 -11.27 -6.83 4.06
C SER A 286 -12.49 -5.96 4.31
N TYR A 287 -12.28 -4.77 4.88
CA TYR A 287 -13.32 -3.78 5.09
C TYR A 287 -12.96 -2.51 4.32
N GLY A 288 -13.74 -2.13 3.30
CA GLY A 288 -13.54 -0.83 2.66
C GLY A 288 -13.81 0.30 3.64
N ILE A 289 -14.98 0.27 4.27
CA ILE A 289 -15.39 1.16 5.36
C ILE A 289 -15.98 0.32 6.51
N ASP A 290 -15.55 0.56 7.76
CA ASP A 290 -16.04 -0.13 8.97
C ASP A 290 -16.26 0.86 10.12
N LEU A 291 -17.53 1.22 10.38
CA LEU A 291 -17.96 2.33 11.25
C LEU A 291 -19.22 1.97 12.07
N HIS A 292 -19.64 2.83 13.00
CA HIS A 292 -20.97 2.70 13.63
C HIS A 292 -22.09 3.15 12.69
N SER A 293 -22.04 4.38 12.18
CA SER A 293 -22.94 4.88 11.13
C SER A 293 -22.16 5.63 10.05
N LEU A 294 -22.69 5.67 8.84
CA LEU A 294 -22.14 6.39 7.70
C LEU A 294 -23.22 7.23 7.03
N THR A 295 -22.93 8.51 6.80
CA THR A 295 -23.70 9.38 5.90
C THR A 295 -22.79 9.90 4.80
N VAL A 296 -23.17 9.72 3.53
CA VAL A 296 -22.50 10.34 2.38
C VAL A 296 -23.48 11.33 1.77
N LYS A 297 -23.10 12.60 1.71
CA LYS A 297 -23.99 13.66 1.25
C LYS A 297 -23.32 14.66 0.32
N GLY A 298 -24.14 15.53 -0.27
CA GLY A 298 -23.66 16.57 -1.17
C GLY A 298 -23.20 16.00 -2.51
N LYS A 299 -22.28 16.69 -3.20
CA LYS A 299 -21.84 16.32 -4.56
C LYS A 299 -20.64 15.37 -4.55
N VAL A 300 -20.45 14.63 -3.47
CA VAL A 300 -19.34 13.70 -3.28
C VAL A 300 -19.43 12.53 -4.26
N LYS A 301 -18.27 12.09 -4.75
CA LYS A 301 -18.11 10.81 -5.44
C LYS A 301 -17.31 9.84 -4.57
N LEU A 302 -17.96 8.82 -4.02
CA LEU A 302 -17.29 7.77 -3.24
C LEU A 302 -17.21 6.50 -4.07
N LYS A 303 -16.01 5.95 -4.22
CA LYS A 303 -15.79 4.64 -4.82
C LYS A 303 -15.05 3.72 -3.85
N VAL A 304 -15.57 2.53 -3.62
CA VAL A 304 -14.94 1.52 -2.76
C VAL A 304 -14.82 0.21 -3.52
N ILE A 305 -13.61 -0.34 -3.61
CA ILE A 305 -13.32 -1.59 -4.29
C ILE A 305 -12.72 -2.57 -3.29
N CYS A 306 -13.49 -3.58 -2.92
CA CYS A 306 -13.08 -4.70 -2.09
C CYS A 306 -12.87 -5.94 -2.94
N LYS A 307 -11.60 -6.27 -3.21
CA LYS A 307 -11.21 -7.50 -3.90
C LYS A 307 -11.49 -8.75 -3.06
N LYS A 308 -11.13 -9.91 -3.60
CA LYS A 308 -11.39 -11.22 -3.00
C LYS A 308 -10.75 -11.35 -1.61
N ALA A 309 -11.53 -11.81 -0.64
CA ALA A 309 -11.11 -12.18 0.71
C ALA A 309 -12.08 -13.23 1.27
N PHE A 310 -11.70 -13.96 2.34
CA PHE A 310 -12.64 -14.86 3.02
C PHE A 310 -13.89 -14.13 3.52
N SER A 311 -13.69 -12.92 4.05
CA SER A 311 -14.77 -12.01 4.44
C SER A 311 -14.49 -10.61 3.89
N ALA A 312 -15.22 -10.21 2.87
CA ALA A 312 -15.09 -8.88 2.26
C ALA A 312 -16.36 -8.06 2.48
N TYR A 313 -16.21 -6.82 2.92
CA TYR A 313 -17.28 -5.85 3.07
C TYR A 313 -16.88 -4.55 2.38
N GLY A 314 -17.68 -4.08 1.44
CA GLY A 314 -17.49 -2.77 0.83
C GLY A 314 -17.69 -1.68 1.88
N ILE A 315 -18.92 -1.58 2.39
CA ILE A 315 -19.30 -0.73 3.51
C ILE A 315 -19.92 -1.61 4.59
N LYS A 316 -19.39 -1.50 5.80
CA LYS A 316 -19.92 -2.15 7.00
C LYS A 316 -20.22 -1.10 8.07
N THR A 317 -21.46 -1.07 8.50
CA THR A 317 -21.94 -0.23 9.59
C THR A 317 -22.65 -1.08 10.63
N GLN A 318 -22.85 -0.51 11.80
CA GLN A 318 -23.69 -1.11 12.84
C GLN A 318 -25.09 -0.52 12.84
N ASN A 319 -25.23 0.74 12.50
CA ASN A 319 -26.48 1.44 12.51
C ASN A 319 -26.78 1.91 11.09
N ASP A 320 -26.95 3.22 10.88
CA ASP A 320 -27.44 3.71 9.61
C ASP A 320 -26.33 3.88 8.56
N THR A 321 -26.67 3.52 7.32
CA THR A 321 -25.94 3.90 6.10
C THR A 321 -26.85 4.75 5.26
N ILE A 322 -26.54 6.03 5.13
CA ILE A 322 -27.39 7.03 4.45
C ILE A 322 -26.63 7.64 3.28
N PHE A 323 -27.22 7.64 2.09
CA PHE A 323 -26.74 8.41 0.94
C PHE A 323 -27.79 9.47 0.57
N GLU A 324 -27.37 10.73 0.50
CA GLU A 324 -28.29 11.86 0.31
C GLU A 324 -27.66 13.02 -0.50
N GLY A 325 -28.44 14.05 -0.82
CA GLY A 325 -27.93 15.31 -1.34
C GLY A 325 -27.20 15.28 -2.67
N ASN A 326 -27.56 14.38 -3.61
CA ASN A 326 -26.87 14.13 -4.89
C ASN A 326 -25.51 13.39 -4.78
N ALA A 327 -25.27 12.67 -3.68
CA ALA A 327 -24.08 11.85 -3.54
C ALA A 327 -24.05 10.75 -4.61
N LYS A 328 -22.86 10.46 -5.14
CA LYS A 328 -22.64 9.36 -6.10
C LYS A 328 -21.75 8.32 -5.43
N VAL A 329 -22.29 7.14 -5.15
CA VAL A 329 -21.60 6.08 -4.41
C VAL A 329 -21.51 4.83 -5.27
N GLU A 330 -20.29 4.35 -5.52
CA GLU A 330 -20.02 3.10 -6.22
C GLU A 330 -19.26 2.15 -5.28
N VAL A 331 -19.78 0.94 -5.10
CA VAL A 331 -19.15 -0.05 -4.24
C VAL A 331 -19.07 -1.38 -4.97
N GLU A 332 -17.85 -1.85 -5.18
CA GLU A 332 -17.54 -3.19 -5.67
C GLU A 332 -17.03 -4.03 -4.50
N SER A 333 -17.61 -5.21 -4.27
CA SER A 333 -17.18 -6.11 -3.20
C SER A 333 -17.28 -7.57 -3.61
N TYR A 334 -16.23 -8.33 -3.28
CA TYR A 334 -16.31 -9.79 -3.36
C TYR A 334 -17.33 -10.38 -2.37
N GLY A 335 -17.54 -9.73 -1.24
CA GLY A 335 -18.50 -10.17 -0.24
C GLY A 335 -19.73 -9.28 -0.22
N THR A 336 -20.10 -8.81 0.97
CA THR A 336 -21.23 -7.88 1.10
C THR A 336 -20.84 -6.50 0.57
N VAL A 337 -21.71 -5.89 -0.24
CA VAL A 337 -21.46 -4.55 -0.79
C VAL A 337 -21.75 -3.49 0.28
N ILE A 338 -22.94 -3.51 0.88
CA ILE A 338 -23.30 -2.72 2.06
C ILE A 338 -23.94 -3.62 3.11
N GLY A 339 -23.44 -3.56 4.34
CA GLY A 339 -23.98 -4.29 5.47
C GLY A 339 -24.20 -3.41 6.69
N ALA A 340 -25.42 -3.39 7.23
CA ALA A 340 -25.80 -2.71 8.46
C ALA A 340 -26.21 -3.75 9.52
N PHE A 341 -25.36 -4.01 10.52
CA PHE A 341 -25.41 -5.24 11.33
C PHE A 341 -25.81 -5.10 12.81
N GLY A 342 -26.12 -3.90 13.28
CA GLY A 342 -26.57 -3.68 14.65
C GLY A 342 -28.09 -3.72 14.75
N ASN A 343 -28.60 -3.59 15.98
CA ASN A 343 -30.02 -3.77 16.31
C ASN A 343 -30.96 -2.82 15.54
N ASN A 344 -30.47 -1.68 15.04
CA ASN A 344 -31.25 -0.72 14.26
C ASN A 344 -30.57 -0.38 12.93
N GLY A 345 -29.82 -1.33 12.35
CA GLY A 345 -29.15 -1.09 11.07
C GLY A 345 -30.16 -0.71 9.98
N ASN A 346 -29.96 0.42 9.31
CA ASN A 346 -30.76 0.79 8.14
C ASN A 346 -29.86 1.18 6.96
N ILE A 347 -30.35 0.96 5.75
CA ILE A 347 -29.75 1.46 4.52
C ILE A 347 -30.76 2.39 3.86
N HIS A 348 -30.42 3.67 3.73
CA HIS A 348 -31.32 4.69 3.21
C HIS A 348 -30.65 5.47 2.07
N ILE A 349 -31.23 5.39 0.87
CA ILE A 349 -30.79 6.18 -0.28
C ILE A 349 -31.89 7.18 -0.58
N LYS A 350 -31.57 8.48 -0.56
CA LYS A 350 -32.55 9.56 -0.69
C LYS A 350 -32.01 10.81 -1.38
N GLU A 351 -32.87 11.80 -1.55
CA GLU A 351 -32.49 13.16 -1.98
C GLU A 351 -31.61 13.20 -3.24
N ASN A 352 -32.03 12.51 -4.31
CA ASN A 352 -31.32 12.41 -5.59
C ASN A 352 -29.94 11.73 -5.53
N ALA A 353 -29.65 10.95 -4.49
CA ALA A 353 -28.44 10.15 -4.45
C ALA A 353 -28.44 9.05 -5.52
N GLU A 354 -27.26 8.75 -6.05
CA GLU A 354 -26.99 7.67 -6.99
C GLU A 354 -26.13 6.61 -6.31
N PHE A 355 -26.56 5.35 -6.36
CA PHE A 355 -25.81 4.22 -5.83
C PHE A 355 -25.63 3.10 -6.85
N LYS A 356 -24.39 2.65 -7.04
CA LYS A 356 -24.04 1.50 -7.85
C LYS A 356 -23.35 0.43 -6.98
N GLY A 357 -23.99 -0.71 -6.79
CA GLY A 357 -23.47 -1.83 -6.01
C GLY A 357 -23.10 -3.02 -6.90
N ILE A 358 -21.86 -3.48 -6.84
CA ILE A 358 -21.35 -4.61 -7.62
C ILE A 358 -20.88 -5.71 -6.67
N GLY A 359 -21.62 -6.82 -6.63
CA GLY A 359 -21.27 -8.00 -5.83
C GLY A 359 -20.67 -9.11 -6.70
N SER A 360 -19.51 -9.67 -6.33
CA SER A 360 -18.88 -10.75 -7.11
C SER A 360 -18.74 -12.09 -6.36
N GLY A 361 -19.33 -12.22 -5.17
CA GLY A 361 -19.35 -13.47 -4.41
C GLY A 361 -20.73 -13.83 -3.88
N ILE A 362 -20.75 -14.77 -2.93
CA ILE A 362 -21.98 -15.45 -2.47
C ILE A 362 -22.80 -14.66 -1.43
N TYR A 363 -22.21 -13.60 -0.87
CA TYR A 363 -22.84 -12.77 0.15
C TYR A 363 -23.80 -11.74 -0.47
N PRO A 364 -24.84 -11.31 0.25
CA PRO A 364 -25.80 -10.34 -0.24
C PRO A 364 -25.18 -9.00 -0.62
N ILE A 365 -25.72 -8.33 -1.64
CA ILE A 365 -25.27 -6.98 -2.03
C ILE A 365 -25.64 -6.02 -0.89
N LEU A 366 -26.91 -5.99 -0.49
CA LEU A 366 -27.36 -5.23 0.67
C LEU A 366 -27.76 -6.19 1.79
N ASN A 367 -27.18 -6.02 2.96
CA ASN A 367 -27.43 -6.83 4.13
C ASN A 367 -27.85 -5.97 5.31
N VAL A 368 -29.01 -6.24 5.87
CA VAL A 368 -29.47 -5.62 7.11
C VAL A 368 -29.80 -6.74 8.09
N ALA A 369 -28.82 -7.06 8.94
CA ALA A 369 -28.91 -8.20 9.85
C ALA A 369 -28.41 -7.82 11.24
N GLY A 370 -29.34 -7.49 12.15
CA GLY A 370 -29.01 -7.28 13.56
C GLY A 370 -30.23 -7.19 14.46
N GLY A 371 -30.20 -7.93 15.57
CA GLY A 371 -31.12 -7.74 16.71
C GLY A 371 -32.55 -8.28 16.57
N THR A 372 -33.34 -8.01 17.61
CA THR A 372 -34.79 -8.27 17.68
C THR A 372 -35.62 -7.26 16.89
N ASP A 373 -35.00 -6.17 16.45
CA ASP A 373 -35.65 -5.05 15.78
C ASP A 373 -35.34 -5.08 14.28
N ASN A 374 -36.38 -4.84 13.50
CA ASN A 374 -36.42 -5.02 12.05
C ASN A 374 -35.71 -3.86 11.33
N GLY A 375 -34.43 -4.02 10.99
CA GLY A 375 -33.70 -3.06 10.18
C GLY A 375 -34.25 -2.92 8.75
N ASN A 376 -34.21 -1.71 8.18
CA ASN A 376 -34.90 -1.38 6.93
C ASN A 376 -33.94 -1.02 5.79
N ILE A 377 -34.38 -1.31 4.56
CA ILE A 377 -33.78 -0.79 3.33
C ILE A 377 -34.80 0.14 2.69
N VAL A 378 -34.43 1.40 2.50
CA VAL A 378 -35.32 2.46 2.00
C VAL A 378 -34.67 3.15 0.82
N PHE A 379 -35.37 3.18 -0.31
CA PHE A 379 -35.01 4.02 -1.46
C PHE A 379 -36.12 5.05 -1.66
N GLU A 380 -35.81 6.32 -1.41
CA GLU A 380 -36.73 7.43 -1.64
C GLU A 380 -36.83 7.77 -3.14
N LYS A 381 -37.85 8.58 -3.44
CA LYS A 381 -38.12 9.09 -4.78
C LYS A 381 -36.91 9.87 -5.33
N ASP A 382 -36.77 9.83 -6.65
CA ASP A 382 -35.75 10.55 -7.42
C ASP A 382 -34.31 10.04 -7.18
N THR A 383 -34.15 8.86 -6.57
CA THR A 383 -32.85 8.19 -6.43
C THR A 383 -32.57 7.25 -7.61
N ILE A 384 -31.29 7.00 -7.89
CA ILE A 384 -30.86 6.03 -8.92
C ILE A 384 -30.10 4.91 -8.21
N VAL A 385 -30.54 3.66 -8.42
CA VAL A 385 -29.90 2.49 -7.80
C VAL A 385 -29.60 1.43 -8.87
N GLU A 386 -28.34 1.05 -9.01
CA GLU A 386 -27.89 0.00 -9.93
C GLU A 386 -27.20 -1.12 -9.15
N LEU A 387 -27.78 -2.31 -9.11
CA LEU A 387 -27.17 -3.47 -8.45
C LEU A 387 -26.79 -4.54 -9.48
N ILE A 388 -25.50 -4.86 -9.53
CA ILE A 388 -24.92 -5.84 -10.45
C ILE A 388 -24.39 -7.01 -9.62
N ARG A 389 -24.77 -8.24 -9.96
CA ARG A 389 -24.06 -9.42 -9.48
C ARG A 389 -23.28 -10.09 -10.61
N ILE A 390 -21.97 -10.18 -10.43
CA ILE A 390 -21.06 -10.84 -11.35
C ILE A 390 -20.80 -12.25 -10.81
N ASN A 391 -21.47 -13.27 -11.37
CA ASN A 391 -21.17 -14.70 -11.18
C ASN A 391 -20.86 -15.18 -9.75
N GLN A 392 -21.81 -15.88 -9.13
CA GLN A 392 -21.65 -17.09 -8.27
C GLN A 392 -23.03 -17.37 -7.64
N PRO A 393 -23.75 -18.42 -8.05
CA PRO A 393 -24.95 -18.85 -7.34
C PRO A 393 -24.59 -19.26 -5.91
N ASN A 394 -25.50 -19.06 -4.94
CA ASN A 394 -25.37 -19.72 -3.64
C ASN A 394 -25.39 -21.25 -3.80
N SER A 395 -25.22 -22.01 -2.72
CA SER A 395 -25.33 -23.49 -2.73
C SER A 395 -26.66 -24.03 -3.27
N SER A 396 -27.68 -23.17 -3.46
CA SER A 396 -28.99 -23.47 -4.04
C SER A 396 -29.19 -22.96 -5.48
N GLY A 397 -28.24 -22.23 -6.08
CA GLY A 397 -28.37 -21.70 -7.44
C GLY A 397 -28.74 -20.23 -7.57
N ASN A 398 -29.01 -19.49 -6.48
CA ASN A 398 -29.68 -18.18 -6.57
C ASN A 398 -28.76 -17.00 -6.22
N PRO A 399 -28.81 -15.88 -6.97
CA PRO A 399 -28.16 -14.64 -6.58
C PRO A 399 -28.92 -13.99 -5.41
N LYS A 400 -28.28 -13.80 -4.26
CA LYS A 400 -28.87 -13.11 -3.10
C LYS A 400 -28.67 -11.60 -3.17
N PHE A 401 -29.57 -10.81 -3.77
CA PHE A 401 -29.35 -9.34 -3.83
C PHE A 401 -29.50 -8.69 -2.45
N PHE A 402 -30.50 -9.12 -1.69
CA PHE A 402 -30.85 -8.58 -0.40
C PHE A 402 -30.88 -9.68 0.67
N ASP A 403 -30.58 -9.33 1.91
CA ASP A 403 -30.82 -10.13 3.11
C ASP A 403 -31.24 -9.15 4.20
N TYR A 404 -32.51 -9.22 4.65
CA TYR A 404 -33.07 -8.26 5.60
C TYR A 404 -34.13 -8.93 6.48
N ASN A 405 -34.16 -8.54 7.75
CA ASN A 405 -35.17 -9.00 8.70
C ASN A 405 -36.37 -8.03 8.83
N GLY A 406 -36.28 -6.82 8.25
CA GLY A 406 -37.31 -5.78 8.35
C GLY A 406 -38.08 -5.48 7.07
N VAL A 407 -38.35 -4.20 6.80
CA VAL A 407 -39.17 -3.76 5.66
C VAL A 407 -38.27 -3.22 4.55
N LEU A 408 -38.53 -3.69 3.32
CA LEU A 408 -38.02 -3.07 2.10
C LEU A 408 -39.03 -2.05 1.61
N THR A 409 -38.69 -0.76 1.64
CA THR A 409 -39.57 0.33 1.18
C THR A 409 -39.03 0.95 -0.10
N LEU A 410 -39.84 0.90 -1.16
CA LEU A 410 -39.56 1.50 -2.47
C LEU A 410 -40.58 2.61 -2.72
N ALA A 411 -40.11 3.84 -2.98
CA ALA A 411 -40.99 5.01 -3.10
C ALA A 411 -41.85 5.05 -4.40
N SER A 412 -41.54 4.25 -5.43
CA SER A 412 -42.39 3.99 -6.61
C SER A 412 -41.78 2.87 -7.49
N GLU A 413 -42.45 2.54 -8.60
CA GLU A 413 -42.20 1.39 -9.49
C GLU A 413 -40.71 1.08 -9.74
N LEU A 414 -40.33 -0.16 -9.44
CA LEU A 414 -39.03 -0.75 -9.79
C LEU A 414 -39.00 -0.98 -11.31
N GLU A 415 -38.34 -0.11 -12.07
CA GLU A 415 -38.15 -0.33 -13.50
C GLU A 415 -37.01 -1.35 -13.73
N LEU A 416 -37.35 -2.64 -13.70
CA LEU A 416 -36.49 -3.71 -14.22
C LEU A 416 -36.34 -3.48 -15.72
N GLN A 417 -35.22 -2.92 -16.19
CA GLN A 417 -35.06 -2.65 -17.61
C GLN A 417 -35.07 -3.93 -18.45
N GLY A 418 -36.24 -4.13 -19.05
CA GLY A 418 -36.60 -5.09 -20.09
C GLY A 418 -38.09 -5.06 -20.48
N SER A 419 -38.83 -3.95 -20.28
CA SER A 419 -40.05 -3.65 -21.03
C SER A 419 -40.35 -2.14 -21.09
N GLU A 420 -40.91 -1.69 -22.21
CA GLU A 420 -41.26 -0.29 -22.53
C GLU A 420 -42.43 0.28 -21.68
N SER A 421 -42.69 1.58 -21.84
CA SER A 421 -42.91 2.55 -20.76
C SER A 421 -44.31 3.24 -20.67
N ILE A 422 -44.55 3.94 -19.54
CA ILE A 422 -45.34 5.19 -19.30
C ILE A 422 -46.86 5.10 -19.02
N ASN A 423 -47.29 5.51 -17.81
CA ASN A 423 -47.97 6.81 -17.58
C ASN A 423 -48.07 7.21 -16.09
N GLY A 424 -47.53 8.39 -15.74
CA GLY A 424 -47.98 9.18 -14.58
C GLY A 424 -47.12 9.17 -13.31
N SER A 425 -46.10 10.04 -13.29
CA SER A 425 -45.42 10.65 -12.13
C SER A 425 -44.56 9.80 -11.18
N SER A 426 -43.24 9.99 -11.34
CA SER A 426 -42.11 9.79 -10.40
C SER A 426 -41.37 8.45 -10.51
N LEU A 427 -40.18 8.47 -11.11
CA LEU A 427 -39.35 7.30 -11.43
C LEU A 427 -38.35 7.00 -10.29
N VAL A 428 -38.32 5.76 -9.79
CA VAL A 428 -37.16 5.18 -9.10
C VAL A 428 -36.57 4.17 -10.09
N GLU A 429 -35.42 4.48 -10.71
CA GLU A 429 -34.79 3.53 -11.64
C GLU A 429 -33.88 2.59 -10.85
N ALA A 430 -34.40 1.40 -10.54
CA ALA A 430 -33.65 0.34 -9.87
C ALA A 430 -33.29 -0.77 -10.87
N LYS A 431 -32.07 -0.75 -11.38
CA LYS A 431 -31.58 -1.74 -12.35
C LYS A 431 -30.91 -2.90 -11.64
N LEU A 432 -31.48 -4.11 -11.79
CA LEU A 432 -30.93 -5.35 -11.24
C LEU A 432 -30.41 -6.25 -12.38
N TYR A 433 -29.13 -6.63 -12.34
CA TYR A 433 -28.52 -7.53 -13.33
C TYR A 433 -27.99 -8.81 -12.67
N GLY A 434 -28.36 -10.00 -13.18
CA GLY A 434 -27.88 -11.31 -12.73
C GLY A 434 -27.60 -12.27 -13.91
N THR A 435 -26.64 -13.19 -13.75
CA THR A 435 -26.02 -13.93 -14.87
C THR A 435 -26.33 -15.44 -14.98
N ASP A 436 -27.41 -15.96 -14.36
CA ASP A 436 -27.83 -17.38 -14.59
C ASP A 436 -29.07 -17.44 -15.52
N PRO A 437 -28.93 -17.95 -16.76
CA PRO A 437 -30.01 -17.99 -17.74
C PRO A 437 -31.08 -19.08 -17.50
N ASN A 438 -30.93 -19.94 -16.47
CA ASN A 438 -31.79 -21.12 -16.33
C ASN A 438 -32.62 -21.22 -15.03
N LYS A 439 -32.69 -20.18 -14.17
CA LYS A 439 -33.45 -20.29 -12.90
C LYS A 439 -34.16 -19.04 -12.40
N THR A 440 -35.35 -19.32 -11.86
CA THR A 440 -36.32 -18.45 -11.16
C THR A 440 -35.79 -17.97 -9.79
N ILE A 441 -35.91 -16.67 -9.51
CA ILE A 441 -35.71 -16.09 -8.17
C ILE A 441 -37.00 -16.25 -7.36
N VAL A 442 -36.97 -16.99 -6.26
CA VAL A 442 -38.05 -17.05 -5.26
C VAL A 442 -37.49 -16.49 -3.95
N ASN A 443 -38.17 -15.50 -3.36
CA ASN A 443 -38.06 -15.20 -1.93
C ASN A 443 -39.36 -15.68 -1.28
N ASP A 444 -39.23 -16.64 -0.38
CA ASP A 444 -40.28 -17.17 0.47
C ASP A 444 -39.96 -16.59 1.86
N SER A 445 -40.71 -15.63 2.38
CA SER A 445 -42.04 -15.89 2.92
C SER A 445 -42.88 -14.61 2.99
N ASP A 446 -44.08 -14.74 2.43
CA ASP A 446 -45.27 -13.90 2.55
C ASP A 446 -45.23 -12.42 2.10
N GLN A 447 -45.69 -12.27 0.85
CA GLN A 447 -46.53 -11.20 0.28
C GLN A 447 -45.93 -9.79 0.13
N ASP A 448 -45.31 -9.51 -1.02
CA ASP A 448 -46.02 -8.93 -2.17
C ASP A 448 -45.09 -8.74 -3.39
N VAL A 449 -45.55 -9.29 -4.52
CA VAL A 449 -45.23 -9.05 -5.94
C VAL A 449 -43.80 -8.56 -6.32
N PHE A 450 -42.91 -9.50 -6.65
CA PHE A 450 -41.90 -9.30 -7.70
C PHE A 450 -42.30 -10.12 -8.94
N LYS A 451 -42.69 -9.45 -10.04
CA LYS A 451 -42.96 -10.10 -11.34
C LYS A 451 -41.71 -10.05 -12.23
N TYR A 452 -41.43 -11.18 -12.87
CA TYR A 452 -40.21 -11.57 -13.57
C TYR A 452 -39.94 -10.86 -14.91
N LEU A 453 -38.66 -10.81 -15.32
CA LEU A 453 -38.27 -10.81 -16.72
C LEU A 453 -37.01 -11.66 -16.98
N LEU A 454 -37.07 -12.51 -18.00
CA LEU A 454 -35.97 -13.35 -18.51
C LEU A 454 -35.02 -12.46 -19.34
N ILE A 455 -33.71 -12.56 -19.14
CA ILE A 455 -32.72 -11.93 -20.03
C ILE A 455 -32.29 -12.98 -21.07
N GLU A 456 -32.50 -12.70 -22.36
CA GLU A 456 -31.95 -13.49 -23.48
C GLU A 456 -30.41 -13.45 -23.44
N PRO A 457 -29.71 -14.54 -23.78
CA PRO A 457 -28.25 -14.61 -23.73
C PRO A 457 -27.59 -13.56 -24.64
N LEU A 458 -26.38 -13.13 -24.27
CA LEU A 458 -25.48 -12.34 -25.11
C LEU A 458 -25.34 -13.03 -26.47
N LEU A 459 -25.98 -12.46 -27.50
CA LEU A 459 -25.93 -12.96 -28.87
C LEU A 459 -24.46 -13.00 -29.35
N THR A 460 -24.10 -14.09 -30.01
CA THR A 460 -22.85 -14.19 -30.75
C THR A 460 -22.81 -13.17 -31.89
N ASP A 461 -21.62 -12.80 -32.37
CA ASP A 461 -21.50 -11.81 -33.45
C ASP A 461 -22.15 -12.29 -34.77
N GLU A 462 -22.26 -13.61 -34.98
CA GLU A 462 -23.03 -14.20 -36.10
C GLU A 462 -24.54 -13.97 -35.95
N GLU A 463 -25.11 -14.14 -34.74
CA GLU A 463 -26.54 -13.93 -34.49
C GLU A 463 -26.92 -12.44 -34.55
N LYS A 464 -26.00 -11.53 -34.18
CA LYS A 464 -26.18 -10.08 -34.37
C LYS A 464 -26.26 -9.70 -35.86
N VAL A 465 -25.46 -10.35 -36.72
CA VAL A 465 -25.46 -10.15 -38.16
C VAL A 465 -26.75 -10.69 -38.81
N GLU A 466 -27.28 -11.81 -38.32
CA GLU A 466 -28.52 -12.39 -38.84
C GLU A 466 -29.75 -11.55 -38.46
N ARG A 467 -29.78 -10.98 -37.25
CA ARG A 467 -30.83 -10.03 -36.80
C ARG A 467 -30.74 -8.67 -37.51
N ALA A 468 -29.54 -8.23 -37.91
CA ALA A 468 -29.35 -7.04 -38.74
C ALA A 468 -29.89 -7.21 -40.17
N LYS A 469 -29.84 -8.44 -40.71
CA LYS A 469 -30.48 -8.77 -42.00
C LYS A 469 -32.01 -8.74 -41.91
N THR A 470 -32.60 -9.14 -40.78
CA THR A 470 -34.07 -9.11 -40.59
C THR A 470 -34.64 -7.70 -40.38
N LYS A 471 -33.82 -6.72 -39.97
CA LYS A 471 -34.23 -5.31 -39.87
C LYS A 471 -34.24 -4.55 -41.19
N LEU A 472 -33.74 -5.14 -42.28
CA LEU A 472 -33.72 -4.51 -43.61
C LEU A 472 -35.00 -4.78 -44.44
N ASP A 473 -35.94 -5.58 -43.93
CA ASP A 473 -37.13 -6.02 -44.68
C ASP A 473 -38.46 -5.58 -44.05
N LEU A 474 -38.49 -4.37 -43.47
CA LEU A 474 -39.73 -3.65 -43.18
C LEU A 474 -39.67 -2.28 -43.87
N GLY A 475 -39.79 -2.35 -45.20
CA GLY A 475 -39.78 -1.21 -46.09
C GLY A 475 -40.54 -1.48 -47.39
N THR A 476 -41.80 -1.92 -47.30
CA THR A 476 -42.90 -1.62 -48.24
C THR A 476 -44.22 -1.66 -47.50
#